data_AF-D1PZY2-F1
#
_entry.id   AF-D1PZY2-F1
#
_cell.length_a   1.000
_cell.length_b   1.000
_cell.length_c   1.000
_cell.angle_alpha   90.00
_cell.angle_beta   90.00
_cell.angle_gamma   90.00
#
_symmetry.space_group_name_H-M   'P 1'
#
loop_
_entity.id
_entity.type
_entity.pdbx_description
1 polymer ?
#
loop_
_entity_poly.entity_id
_entity_poly.type
_entity_poly.pdbx_seq_one_letter_code
_entity_poly.pdbx_strand_id
1 'polypeptide(L)'
;MASTEYDAMCRQLEDVAGYDERRRSLREGLRKARSGALHQMQLYGIDTTNWNRVNAFCQDRRIAGKQFRELDTEELNALNTKLRMIIRKKSNQ
;
A
#
# COMPACT_ATOMS: atom_id res chain seq x y z
N MET A 1 25.52 27.87 -18.22
CA MET A 1 24.12 28.29 -18.00
C MET A 1 23.37 27.10 -17.45
N ALA A 2 22.67 27.31 -16.34
CA ALA A 2 22.71 26.41 -15.20
C ALA A 2 21.62 25.33 -15.25
N SER A 3 21.99 24.06 -15.08
CA SER A 3 21.05 22.92 -14.94
C SER A 3 20.01 23.15 -13.85
N THR A 4 20.33 23.99 -12.86
CA THR A 4 19.46 24.40 -11.77
C THR A 4 18.28 25.26 -12.22
N GLU A 5 18.45 26.10 -13.23
CA GLU A 5 17.35 26.90 -13.79
C GLU A 5 16.42 26.02 -14.63
N TYR A 6 16.98 25.03 -15.35
CA TYR A 6 16.20 24.04 -16.10
C TYR A 6 15.39 23.13 -15.16
N ASP A 7 16.00 22.60 -14.09
CA ASP A 7 15.31 21.76 -13.11
C ASP A 7 14.24 22.54 -12.33
N ALA A 8 14.49 23.81 -12.02
CA ALA A 8 13.50 24.68 -11.38
C ALA A 8 12.31 24.95 -12.31
N MET A 9 12.56 25.17 -13.60
CA MET A 9 11.52 25.35 -14.61
C MET A 9 10.72 24.06 -14.84
N CYS A 10 11.37 22.90 -14.88
CA CYS A 10 10.69 21.60 -14.96
C CYS A 10 9.81 21.34 -13.73
N ARG A 11 10.27 21.65 -12.51
CA ARG A 11 9.46 21.53 -11.30
C ARG A 11 8.26 22.47 -11.28
N GLN A 12 8.44 23.72 -11.73
CA GLN A 12 7.31 24.66 -11.87
C GLN A 12 6.29 24.18 -12.91
N LEU A 13 6.73 23.56 -14.01
CA LEU A 13 5.83 22.95 -14.99
C LEU A 13 5.11 21.72 -14.42
N GLU A 14 5.75 20.90 -13.59
CA GLU A 14 5.12 19.76 -12.90
C GLU A 14 4.05 20.20 -11.89
N ASP A 15 4.28 21.34 -11.22
CA ASP A 15 3.36 21.94 -10.25
C ASP A 15 2.13 22.55 -10.95
N VAL A 16 2.35 23.34 -12.02
CA VAL A 16 1.28 23.94 -12.84
C VAL A 16 0.46 22.88 -13.60
N ALA A 17 1.06 21.74 -13.96
CA ALA A 17 0.36 20.66 -14.66
C ALA A 17 -0.46 19.72 -13.74
N GLY A 18 -0.51 19.97 -12.43
CA GLY A 18 -1.22 19.11 -11.46
C GLY A 18 -0.63 17.70 -11.34
N TYR A 19 0.58 17.49 -11.88
CA TYR A 19 1.29 16.21 -11.84
C TYR A 19 1.68 15.85 -10.41
N ASP A 20 2.03 16.87 -9.60
CA ASP A 20 2.38 16.69 -8.21
C ASP A 20 1.17 16.35 -7.32
N GLU A 21 -0.01 16.93 -7.59
CA GLU A 21 -1.25 16.58 -6.91
C GLU A 21 -1.71 15.15 -7.22
N ARG A 22 -1.65 14.75 -8.49
CA ARG A 22 -1.95 13.37 -8.92
C ARG A 22 -0.98 12.35 -8.32
N ARG A 23 0.32 12.68 -8.26
CA ARG A 23 1.31 11.84 -7.59
C ARG A 23 1.07 11.78 -6.09
N ARG A 24 0.68 12.89 -5.46
CA ARG A 24 0.36 12.95 -4.02
C ARG A 24 -0.88 12.09 -3.71
N SER A 25 -1.95 12.21 -4.49
CA SER A 25 -3.17 11.41 -4.28
C SER A 25 -2.93 9.92 -4.47
N LEU A 26 -2.12 9.52 -5.47
CA LEU A 26 -1.73 8.12 -5.64
C LEU A 26 -0.93 7.59 -4.44
N ARG A 27 0.05 8.37 -3.94
CA ARG A 27 0.83 8.01 -2.74
C ARG A 27 -0.06 7.90 -1.50
N GLU A 28 -1.01 8.82 -1.33
CA GLU A 28 -1.95 8.77 -0.22
C GLU A 28 -2.89 7.56 -0.31
N GLY A 29 -3.39 7.23 -1.50
CA GLY A 29 -4.19 6.04 -1.75
C GLY A 29 -3.43 4.77 -1.36
N LEU A 30 -2.20 4.63 -1.83
CA LEU A 30 -1.34 3.50 -1.48
C LEU A 30 -1.05 3.44 0.03
N ARG A 31 -0.79 4.58 0.66
CA ARG A 31 -0.57 4.66 2.12
C ARG A 31 -1.80 4.21 2.91
N LYS A 32 -2.99 4.66 2.52
CA LYS A 32 -4.26 4.26 3.15
C LYS A 32 -4.53 2.76 2.96
N ALA A 33 -4.31 2.24 1.75
CA ALA A 33 -4.48 0.81 1.46
C ALA A 33 -3.51 -0.06 2.29
N ARG A 34 -2.22 0.33 2.38
CA ARG A 34 -1.22 -0.35 3.22
C ARG A 34 -1.63 -0.36 4.69
N SER A 35 -2.02 0.80 5.22
CA SER A 35 -2.45 0.92 6.62
C SER A 35 -3.67 0.02 6.92
N GLY A 36 -4.65 0.02 6.02
CA GLY A 36 -5.84 -0.82 6.15
C GLY A 36 -5.52 -2.32 6.14
N ALA A 37 -4.67 -2.77 5.22
CA ALA A 37 -4.23 -4.16 5.14
C ALA A 37 -3.45 -4.58 6.40
N LEU A 38 -2.47 -3.78 6.85
CA LEU A 38 -1.71 -4.06 8.08
C LEU A 38 -2.62 -4.12 9.30
N HIS A 39 -3.58 -3.21 9.43
CA HIS A 39 -4.53 -3.24 10.54
C HIS A 39 -5.34 -4.56 10.56
N GLN A 40 -5.83 -5.02 9.41
CA GLN A 40 -6.51 -6.32 9.34
C GLN A 40 -5.57 -7.51 9.62
N MET A 41 -4.32 -7.46 9.18
CA MET A 41 -3.32 -8.48 9.50
C MET A 41 -3.08 -8.58 11.01
N GLN A 42 -3.03 -7.43 11.69
CA GLN A 42 -2.91 -7.38 13.15
C GLN A 42 -4.13 -8.00 13.85
N LEU A 43 -5.35 -7.65 13.42
CA LEU A 43 -6.58 -8.29 13.93
C LEU A 43 -6.64 -9.79 13.65
N TYR A 44 -6.05 -10.23 12.54
CA TYR A 44 -5.92 -11.65 12.21
C TYR A 44 -4.90 -12.40 13.10
N GLY A 45 -4.04 -11.67 13.83
CA GLY A 45 -3.03 -12.21 14.74
C GLY A 45 -1.60 -12.22 14.19
N ILE A 46 -1.34 -11.46 13.11
CA ILE A 46 0.01 -11.29 12.58
C ILE A 46 0.68 -10.13 13.31
N ASP A 47 1.88 -10.38 13.84
CA ASP A 47 2.72 -9.32 14.38
C ASP A 47 3.25 -8.42 13.26
N THR A 48 2.62 -7.26 13.10
CA THR A 48 2.93 -6.25 12.07
C THR A 48 4.17 -5.41 12.40
N THR A 49 4.79 -5.59 13.57
CA THR A 49 6.09 -4.99 13.88
C THR A 49 7.25 -5.81 13.28
N ASN A 50 7.00 -7.07 12.94
CA ASN A 50 7.96 -7.97 12.31
C ASN A 50 7.70 -8.14 10.81
N TRP A 51 8.50 -7.44 9.99
CA TRP A 51 8.38 -7.47 8.53
C TRP A 51 8.59 -8.84 7.89
N ASN A 52 9.35 -9.74 8.52
CA ASN A 52 9.50 -11.11 8.01
C ASN A 52 8.19 -11.88 8.12
N ARG A 53 7.42 -11.68 9.20
CA ARG A 53 6.11 -12.32 9.37
C ARG A 53 5.07 -11.75 8.41
N VAL A 54 5.08 -10.43 8.21
CA VAL A 54 4.22 -9.77 7.22
C VAL A 54 4.50 -10.30 5.81
N ASN A 55 5.77 -10.35 5.40
CA ASN A 55 6.14 -10.84 4.06
C ASN A 55 5.85 -12.32 3.89
N ALA A 56 6.17 -13.17 4.87
CA ALA A 56 5.87 -14.60 4.81
C ALA A 56 4.36 -14.86 4.64
N PHE A 57 3.51 -14.08 5.31
CA PHE A 57 2.06 -14.16 5.13
C PHE A 57 1.60 -13.76 3.72
N CYS A 58 2.11 -12.65 3.19
CA CYS A 58 1.71 -12.17 1.87
C CYS A 58 2.25 -13.03 0.72
N GLN A 59 3.43 -13.63 0.88
CA GLN A 59 4.06 -14.49 -0.12
C GLN A 59 3.34 -15.82 -0.32
N ASP A 60 2.46 -16.25 0.60
CA ASP A 60 1.60 -17.40 0.39
C ASP A 60 0.70 -17.15 -0.84
N ARG A 61 0.71 -18.08 -1.80
CA ARG A 61 -0.06 -18.03 -3.06
C ARG A 61 -1.57 -17.93 -2.82
N ARG A 62 -2.08 -18.40 -1.68
CA ARG A 62 -3.50 -18.28 -1.30
C ARG A 62 -3.86 -16.88 -0.79
N ILE A 63 -2.85 -16.10 -0.40
CA ILE A 63 -3.00 -14.73 0.12
C ILE A 63 -2.78 -13.72 -1.00
N ALA A 64 -1.53 -13.49 -1.41
CA ALA A 64 -1.17 -12.56 -2.49
C ALA A 64 -0.04 -13.08 -3.39
N GLY A 65 0.79 -14.02 -2.92
CA GLY A 65 1.90 -14.60 -3.70
C GLY A 65 3.10 -13.67 -3.91
N LYS A 66 3.16 -12.53 -3.21
CA LYS A 66 4.18 -11.48 -3.36
C LYS A 66 4.56 -10.89 -2.01
N GLN A 67 5.70 -10.20 -1.92
CA GLN A 67 6.04 -9.45 -0.72
C GLN A 67 5.05 -8.29 -0.51
N PHE A 68 4.78 -7.92 0.74
CA PHE A 68 3.81 -6.85 1.04
C PHE A 68 4.17 -5.51 0.37
N ARG A 69 5.48 -5.21 0.24
CA ARG A 69 5.97 -3.99 -0.42
C ARG A 69 5.70 -3.93 -1.92
N GLU A 70 5.53 -5.08 -2.56
CA GLU A 70 5.31 -5.24 -4.00
C GLU A 70 3.83 -5.11 -4.37
N LEU A 71 2.95 -5.13 -3.37
CA LEU A 71 1.51 -5.00 -3.59
C LEU A 71 1.14 -3.58 -3.99
N ASP A 72 0.38 -3.48 -5.08
CA ASP A 72 -0.26 -2.23 -5.48
C ASP A 72 -1.54 -1.95 -4.67
N THR A 73 -2.19 -0.82 -4.95
CA THR A 73 -3.40 -0.40 -4.24
C THR A 73 -4.55 -1.39 -4.39
N GLU A 74 -4.72 -2.00 -5.57
CA GLU A 74 -5.79 -2.96 -5.84
C GLU A 74 -5.54 -4.28 -5.09
N GLU A 75 -4.31 -4.78 -5.16
CA GLU A 75 -3.88 -5.98 -4.44
C GLU A 75 -4.01 -5.82 -2.92
N LEU A 76 -3.65 -4.65 -2.38
CA LEU A 76 -3.82 -4.32 -0.97
C LEU A 76 -5.29 -4.26 -0.55
N ASN A 77 -6.17 -3.70 -1.39
CA ASN A 77 -7.61 -3.65 -1.12
C ASN A 77 -8.26 -5.05 -1.18
N ALA A 78 -7.83 -5.89 -2.12
CA ALA A 78 -8.24 -7.29 -2.21
C ALA A 78 -7.79 -8.08 -0.98
N LEU A 79 -6.54 -7.90 -0.54
CA LEU A 79 -6.00 -8.49 0.69
C LEU A 79 -6.82 -8.07 1.92
N ASN A 80 -7.10 -6.78 2.06
CA ASN A 80 -7.90 -6.23 3.17
C ASN A 80 -9.32 -6.83 3.20
N THR A 81 -9.99 -6.90 2.05
CA THR A 81 -11.32 -7.52 1.91
C THR A 81 -11.28 -9.00 2.28
N LYS A 82 -10.28 -9.74 1.79
CA LYS A 82 -10.09 -11.16 2.10
C LYS A 82 -9.91 -11.38 3.61
N LEU A 83 -9.06 -10.59 4.27
CA LEU A 83 -8.85 -10.69 5.71
C LEU A 83 -10.13 -10.38 6.50
N ARG A 84 -10.88 -9.34 6.13
CA ARG A 84 -12.17 -9.02 6.76
C ARG A 84 -13.15 -10.19 6.70
N MET A 85 -13.25 -10.85 5.56
CA MET A 85 -14.11 -12.04 5.41
C MET A 85 -13.66 -13.19 6.31
N ILE A 86 -12.36 -13.47 6.37
CA ILE A 86 -11.81 -14.54 7.21
C ILE A 86 -12.06 -14.23 8.70
N ILE A 87 -11.76 -12.99 9.14
CA ILE A 87 -11.96 -12.55 10.53
C ILE A 87 -13.44 -12.65 10.91
N ARG A 88 -14.35 -12.14 10.07
CA ARG A 88 -15.79 -12.22 10.29
C ARG A 88 -16.29 -13.67 10.38
N LYS A 89 -15.77 -14.56 9.54
CA LYS A 89 -16.13 -15.98 9.60
C LYS A 89 -15.67 -16.63 10.91
N LYS A 90 -14.48 -16.27 11.40
CA LYS A 90 -13.96 -16.74 12.68
C LYS A 90 -14.72 -16.19 13.89
N SER A 91 -15.25 -14.97 13.82
CA SER A 91 -16.01 -14.36 14.94
C SER A 91 -17.44 -14.86 15.07
N ASN A 92 -18.02 -15.37 13.98
CA ASN A 92 -19.41 -15.86 13.94
C ASN A 92 -19.51 -17.39 14.16
N GLN A 93 -18.39 -18.05 14.45
CA GLN A 93 -18.29 -19.48 14.71
C GLN A 93 -18.08 -19.71 16.21
#